data_AF-A0A4C1XT72-F1
#
_entry.id   AF-A0A4C1XT72-F1
#
_cell.length_a   1.000
_cell.length_b   1.000
_cell.length_c   1.000
_cell.angle_alpha   90.00
_cell.angle_beta   90.00
_cell.angle_gamma   90.00
#
_symmetry.space_group_name_H-M   'P 1'
#
loop_
_entity.id
_entity.type
_entity.pdbx_description
1 polymer ?
#
loop_
_entity_poly.entity_id
_entity_poly.type
_entity_poly.pdbx_seq_one_letter_code
_entity_poly.pdbx_strand_id
1 'polypeptide(L)'
;MFEHTQEIYNRYPDAPAVGSFTFLTPLLVLKDPKNIEEVMTGDFNTFNDRGIDINGENDKLADNVLLMNGIRWKLTRQKMTPLFTASKLRNMYYIMDKCGRDFVDYVRSGPKGNAFDILSSFCSAAIGASVFGIHTKSAMDSPFLEMARKSSGAISDTEFKASYK
;
A
#
# COMPACT_ATOMS: atom_id res chain seq x y z
N MET A 1 15.34 -10.39 0.32
CA MET A 1 14.74 -10.65 -1.01
C MET A 1 15.11 -9.55 -2.01
N PHE A 2 14.84 -8.27 -1.74
CA PHE A 2 15.22 -7.16 -2.65
C PHE A 2 16.71 -7.09 -2.97
N GLU A 3 17.59 -7.26 -1.97
CA GLU A 3 19.05 -7.29 -2.19
C GLU A 3 19.47 -8.41 -3.15
N HIS A 4 18.91 -9.60 -2.97
CA HIS A 4 19.16 -10.75 -3.84
C HIS A 4 18.71 -10.50 -5.29
N THR A 5 17.53 -9.90 -5.47
CA THR A 5 17.04 -9.51 -6.81
C THR A 5 17.95 -8.47 -7.45
N GLN A 6 18.45 -7.50 -6.67
CA GLN A 6 19.38 -6.48 -7.14
C GLN A 6 20.74 -7.07 -7.54
N GLU A 7 21.27 -8.01 -6.76
CA GLU A 7 22.51 -8.71 -7.11
C GLU A 7 22.38 -9.48 -8.43
N ILE A 8 21.28 -10.22 -8.61
CA ILE A 8 20.99 -10.95 -9.85
C ILE A 8 20.86 -10.01 -11.03
N TYR A 9 20.14 -8.90 -10.84
CA TYR A 9 19.96 -7.87 -11.86
C TYR A 9 21.31 -7.32 -12.34
N ASN A 10 22.22 -7.01 -11.40
CA ASN A 10 23.53 -6.44 -11.69
C ASN A 10 24.53 -7.46 -12.26
N ARG A 11 24.41 -8.74 -11.89
CA ARG A 11 25.33 -9.81 -12.32
C ARG A 11 25.26 -10.10 -13.83
N TYR A 12 24.10 -9.91 -14.44
CA TYR A 12 23.87 -10.20 -15.86
C TYR A 12 23.39 -8.95 -16.61
N PRO A 13 24.27 -7.94 -16.83
CA PRO A 13 23.87 -6.64 -17.35
C PRO A 13 23.16 -6.73 -18.70
N ASP A 14 23.66 -7.57 -19.62
CA ASP A 14 23.19 -7.67 -21.01
C ASP A 14 22.02 -8.63 -21.21
N ALA A 15 21.60 -9.36 -20.16
CA ALA A 15 20.50 -10.31 -20.25
C ALA A 15 19.14 -9.61 -20.16
N PRO A 16 18.17 -9.89 -21.07
CA PRO A 16 16.83 -9.28 -21.04
C PRO A 16 15.94 -9.79 -19.90
N ALA A 17 16.27 -10.98 -19.36
CA ALA A 17 15.66 -11.57 -18.17
C ALA A 17 16.64 -12.55 -17.52
N VAL A 18 16.48 -12.79 -16.22
CA VAL A 18 17.33 -13.72 -15.46
C VAL A 18 16.47 -14.68 -14.64
N GLY A 19 16.69 -15.97 -14.80
CA GLY A 19 16.05 -17.00 -13.97
C GLY A 19 16.65 -17.02 -12.56
N SER A 20 15.80 -17.22 -11.56
CA SER A 20 16.18 -17.42 -10.16
C SER A 20 15.22 -18.41 -9.50
N PHE A 21 15.43 -18.69 -8.23
CA PHE A 21 14.54 -19.51 -7.41
C PHE A 21 14.27 -18.79 -6.09
N THR A 22 13.00 -18.73 -5.69
CA THR A 22 12.64 -18.48 -4.29
C THR A 22 12.23 -19.80 -3.67
N PHE A 23 13.05 -20.28 -2.72
CA PHE A 23 12.95 -21.63 -2.17
C PHE A 23 12.93 -22.68 -3.30
N LEU A 24 11.78 -23.32 -3.53
CA LEU A 24 11.58 -24.36 -4.55
C LEU A 24 10.84 -23.84 -5.78
N THR A 25 10.42 -22.57 -5.77
CA THR A 25 9.62 -21.98 -6.83
C THR A 25 10.53 -21.23 -7.81
N PRO A 26 10.53 -21.59 -9.11
CA PRO A 26 11.27 -20.85 -10.12
C PRO A 26 10.69 -19.45 -10.27
N LEU A 27 11.58 -18.47 -10.45
CA LEU A 27 11.25 -17.07 -10.67
C LEU A 27 11.98 -16.54 -11.89
N LEU A 28 11.40 -15.53 -12.53
CA LEU A 28 12.00 -14.82 -13.63
C LEU A 28 12.08 -13.33 -13.31
N VAL A 29 13.31 -12.82 -13.21
CA VAL A 29 13.59 -11.39 -13.02
C VAL A 29 13.62 -10.73 -14.39
N LEU A 30 12.60 -9.95 -14.72
CA LEU A 30 12.51 -9.22 -15.98
C LEU A 30 13.36 -7.94 -15.92
N LYS A 31 14.13 -7.68 -16.98
CA LYS A 31 14.97 -6.49 -17.08
C LYS A 31 14.63 -5.62 -18.28
N ASP A 32 14.32 -6.24 -19.42
CA ASP A 32 13.91 -5.52 -20.62
C ASP A 32 12.53 -4.87 -20.41
N PRO A 33 12.40 -3.53 -20.59
CA PRO A 33 11.12 -2.83 -20.51
C PRO A 33 10.02 -3.46 -21.37
N LYS A 34 10.35 -4.03 -22.54
CA LYS A 34 9.36 -4.68 -23.41
C LYS A 34 8.77 -5.93 -22.75
N ASN A 35 9.60 -6.73 -22.09
CA ASN A 35 9.13 -7.91 -21.37
C ASN A 35 8.31 -7.53 -20.14
N ILE A 36 8.72 -6.45 -19.45
CA ILE A 36 7.97 -5.92 -18.31
C ILE A 36 6.59 -5.42 -18.77
N GLU A 37 6.54 -4.66 -19.86
CA GLU A 37 5.28 -4.19 -20.46
C GLU A 37 4.38 -5.39 -20.81
N GLU A 38 4.88 -6.38 -21.55
CA GLU A 38 4.12 -7.57 -21.93
C GLU A 38 3.52 -8.30 -20.71
N VAL A 39 4.27 -8.43 -19.61
CA VAL A 39 3.76 -9.07 -18.39
C VAL A 39 2.76 -8.17 -17.64
N MET A 40 2.98 -6.86 -17.62
CA MET A 40 2.13 -5.91 -16.89
C MET A 40 0.84 -5.55 -17.63
N THR A 41 0.84 -5.61 -18.97
CA THR A 41 -0.31 -5.32 -19.84
C THR A 41 -0.92 -6.57 -20.48
N GLY A 42 -0.26 -7.72 -20.34
CA GLY A 42 -0.69 -9.00 -20.90
C GLY A 42 -2.05 -9.45 -20.40
N ASP A 43 -2.52 -10.57 -20.94
CA ASP A 43 -3.84 -11.09 -20.57
C ASP A 43 -3.89 -11.40 -19.07
N PHE A 44 -4.98 -10.95 -18.45
CA PHE A 44 -5.26 -11.19 -17.05
C PHE A 44 -5.25 -12.69 -16.73
N ASN A 45 -5.66 -13.55 -17.67
CA ASN A 45 -5.65 -14.99 -17.42
C ASN A 45 -4.24 -15.58 -17.25
N THR A 46 -3.19 -14.86 -17.67
CA THR A 46 -1.79 -15.31 -17.59
C THR A 46 -1.06 -14.73 -16.38
N PHE A 47 -1.17 -13.42 -16.14
CA PHE A 47 -0.38 -12.70 -15.11
C PHE A 47 -1.26 -11.99 -14.07
N ASN A 48 -2.23 -12.70 -13.48
CA ASN A 48 -3.12 -12.13 -12.44
C ASN A 48 -2.65 -12.32 -10.99
N ASP A 49 -1.69 -13.21 -10.76
CA ASP A 49 -1.23 -13.56 -9.43
C ASP A 49 -0.02 -12.69 -9.03
N ARG A 50 0.05 -12.30 -7.75
CA ARG A 50 1.17 -11.53 -7.18
C ARG A 50 2.20 -12.39 -6.45
N GLY A 51 2.04 -13.71 -6.47
CA GLY A 51 2.99 -14.66 -5.88
C GLY A 51 2.85 -14.83 -4.36
N ILE A 52 1.82 -14.25 -3.74
CA ILE A 52 1.52 -14.38 -2.31
C ILE A 52 0.06 -14.80 -2.20
N ASP A 53 -0.20 -16.05 -1.79
CA ASP A 53 -1.55 -16.51 -1.51
C ASP A 53 -1.92 -16.19 -0.06
N ILE A 54 -2.91 -15.31 0.11
CA ILE A 54 -3.37 -14.87 1.42
C ILE A 54 -4.74 -15.46 1.69
N ASN A 55 -4.81 -16.29 2.72
CA ASN A 55 -6.08 -16.75 3.25
C ASN A 55 -6.73 -15.63 4.09
N GLY A 56 -7.72 -14.96 3.52
CA GLY A 56 -8.47 -13.89 4.18
C GLY A 56 -9.30 -14.35 5.39
N GLU A 57 -9.53 -15.65 5.58
CA GLU A 57 -10.15 -16.17 6.80
C GLU A 57 -9.19 -16.10 8.01
N ASN A 58 -7.89 -16.26 7.76
CA ASN A 58 -6.86 -16.23 8.79
C ASN A 58 -6.38 -14.81 9.07
N ASP A 59 -6.28 -13.96 8.03
CA ASP A 59 -5.84 -12.57 8.16
C ASP A 59 -6.73 -11.62 7.34
N LYS A 60 -7.64 -10.95 8.04
CA LYS A 60 -8.56 -9.97 7.46
C LYS A 60 -7.89 -8.67 7.02
N LEU A 61 -6.74 -8.31 7.58
CA LEU A 61 -6.00 -7.11 7.18
C LEU A 61 -5.22 -7.36 5.88
N ALA A 62 -4.69 -8.56 5.74
CA ALA A 62 -4.03 -9.01 4.54
C ALA A 62 -5.02 -9.29 3.38
N ASP A 63 -6.31 -9.48 3.68
CA ASP A 63 -7.38 -9.57 2.68
C ASP A 63 -7.77 -8.21 2.07
N ASN A 64 -6.85 -7.61 1.32
CA ASN A 64 -7.04 -6.32 0.68
C ASN A 64 -6.65 -6.35 -0.82
N VAL A 65 -7.10 -5.33 -1.58
CA VAL A 65 -6.92 -5.26 -3.04
C VAL A 65 -5.45 -5.25 -3.50
N LEU A 66 -4.48 -4.99 -2.61
CA LEU A 66 -3.06 -5.04 -2.95
C LEU A 66 -2.52 -6.47 -2.94
N LEU A 67 -3.10 -7.35 -2.14
CA LEU A 67 -2.60 -8.71 -1.91
C LEU A 67 -3.55 -9.81 -2.43
N MET A 68 -4.82 -9.51 -2.69
CA MET A 68 -5.74 -10.44 -3.35
C MET A 68 -5.23 -10.83 -4.75
N ASN A 69 -5.46 -12.07 -5.15
CA ASN A 69 -5.13 -12.58 -6.50
C ASN A 69 -6.39 -12.98 -7.30
N GLY A 70 -6.18 -13.20 -8.60
CA GLY A 70 -7.18 -13.80 -9.49
C GLY A 70 -8.50 -13.04 -9.61
N ILE A 71 -9.57 -13.78 -9.89
CA ILE A 71 -10.89 -13.22 -10.18
C ILE A 71 -11.39 -12.35 -9.02
N ARG A 72 -11.10 -12.71 -7.76
CA ARG A 72 -11.51 -11.94 -6.59
C ARG A 72 -10.89 -10.53 -6.62
N TRP A 73 -9.59 -10.43 -6.92
CA TRP A 73 -8.94 -9.14 -7.13
C TRP A 73 -9.59 -8.34 -8.26
N LYS A 74 -9.83 -8.97 -9.42
CA LYS A 74 -10.42 -8.30 -10.59
C LYS A 74 -11.79 -7.69 -10.24
N LEU A 75 -12.66 -8.46 -9.60
CA LEU A 75 -14.00 -8.02 -9.21
C LEU A 75 -13.96 -6.92 -8.16
N THR A 76 -13.11 -7.06 -7.13
CA THR A 76 -12.95 -6.03 -6.09
C THR A 76 -12.43 -4.73 -6.69
N ARG A 77 -11.39 -4.80 -7.53
CA ARG A 77 -10.83 -3.61 -8.20
C ARG A 77 -11.84 -2.95 -9.12
N GLN A 78 -12.59 -3.71 -9.92
CA GLN A 78 -13.65 -3.17 -10.77
C GLN A 78 -14.71 -2.39 -9.98
N LYS A 79 -15.06 -2.84 -8.76
CA LYS A 79 -15.97 -2.12 -7.87
C LYS A 79 -15.36 -0.86 -7.24
N MET A 80 -14.04 -0.86 -6.99
CA MET A 80 -13.33 0.28 -6.40
C MET A 80 -12.99 1.38 -7.41
N THR A 81 -12.63 1.03 -8.66
CA THR A 81 -12.20 1.99 -9.70
C THR A 81 -13.12 3.22 -9.86
N PRO A 82 -14.47 3.10 -9.84
CA PRO A 82 -15.36 4.25 -9.95
C PRO A 82 -15.21 5.31 -8.85
N LEU A 83 -14.69 4.93 -7.67
CA LEU A 83 -14.43 5.85 -6.57
C LEU A 83 -13.26 6.79 -6.85
N PHE A 84 -12.33 6.38 -7.73
CA PHE A 84 -11.11 7.12 -8.05
C PHE A 84 -11.19 7.86 -9.39
N THR A 85 -12.40 8.14 -9.88
CA THR A 85 -12.58 8.97 -11.08
C THR A 85 -12.15 10.42 -10.80
N ALA A 86 -11.65 11.11 -11.82
CA ALA A 86 -11.22 12.51 -11.69
C ALA A 86 -12.32 13.43 -11.12
N SER A 87 -13.60 13.16 -11.43
CA SER A 87 -14.73 13.89 -10.87
C SER A 87 -14.88 13.66 -9.36
N LYS A 88 -14.80 12.42 -8.90
CA LYS A 88 -14.86 12.09 -7.47
C LYS A 88 -13.67 12.68 -6.70
N LEU A 89 -12.46 12.60 -7.27
CA LEU A 89 -11.27 13.19 -6.68
C LEU A 89 -11.38 14.72 -6.56
N ARG A 90 -11.89 15.41 -7.60
CA ARG A 90 -12.17 16.85 -7.50
C ARG A 90 -13.17 17.19 -6.40
N ASN A 91 -14.19 16.36 -6.21
CA ASN A 91 -15.15 16.56 -5.12
C ASN A 91 -14.53 16.34 -3.74
N MET A 92 -13.47 15.53 -3.61
CA MET A 92 -12.74 15.33 -2.34
C MET A 92 -11.72 16.45 -2.06
N TYR A 93 -11.32 17.21 -3.08
CA TYR A 93 -10.23 18.18 -3.00
C TYR A 93 -10.39 19.21 -1.87
N TYR A 94 -11.60 19.74 -1.66
CA TYR A 94 -11.81 20.75 -0.61
C TYR A 94 -11.51 20.21 0.80
N ILE A 95 -11.77 18.92 1.04
CA ILE A 95 -11.46 18.24 2.30
C ILE A 95 -9.95 18.09 2.43
N MET A 96 -9.27 17.69 1.35
CA MET A 96 -7.82 17.54 1.33
C MET A 96 -7.11 18.89 1.55
N ASP A 97 -7.60 19.98 0.94
CA ASP A 97 -7.09 21.35 1.15
C ASP A 97 -7.22 21.77 2.61
N LYS A 98 -8.38 21.54 3.22
CA LYS A 98 -8.59 21.79 4.66
C LYS A 98 -7.60 21.00 5.52
N CYS A 99 -7.45 19.70 5.27
CA CYS A 99 -6.48 18.87 6.00
C CYS A 99 -5.05 19.39 5.83
N GLY A 100 -4.69 19.88 4.64
CA GLY A 100 -3.38 20.47 4.36
C GLY A 100 -3.13 21.75 5.16
N ARG A 101 -4.14 22.61 5.31
CA ARG A 101 -4.05 23.81 6.17
C ARG A 101 -3.87 23.45 7.64
N ASP A 102 -4.71 22.53 8.14
CA ASP A 102 -4.62 22.02 9.51
C ASP A 102 -3.23 21.42 9.79
N PHE A 103 -2.66 20.72 8.81
CA PHE A 103 -1.31 20.17 8.90
C PHE A 103 -0.22 21.23 8.94
N VAL A 104 -0.31 22.28 8.12
CA VAL A 104 0.64 23.40 8.15
C VAL A 104 0.63 24.09 9.51
N ASP A 105 -0.55 24.34 10.07
CA ASP A 105 -0.68 24.95 11.39
C ASP A 105 -0.16 24.03 12.50
N TYR A 106 -0.42 22.72 12.39
CA TYR A 106 0.16 21.71 13.27
C TYR A 106 1.69 21.72 13.22
N VAL A 107 2.32 21.72 12.04
CA VAL A 107 3.78 21.75 11.89
C VAL A 107 4.37 23.05 12.45
N ARG A 108 3.72 24.20 12.25
CA ARG A 108 4.13 25.50 12.81
C ARG A 108 4.13 25.53 14.34
N SER A 109 3.29 24.71 14.99
CA SER A 109 3.27 24.59 16.45
C SER A 109 4.51 23.89 17.04
N GLY A 110 5.38 23.32 16.19
CA GLY A 110 6.59 22.62 16.60
C GLY A 110 6.30 21.26 17.25
N PRO A 111 5.59 20.34 16.57
CA PRO A 111 5.23 19.06 17.15
C PRO A 111 6.49 18.20 17.36
N LYS A 112 6.53 17.50 18.50
CA LYS A 112 7.60 16.55 18.81
C LYS A 112 7.25 15.19 18.20
N GLY A 113 8.10 14.68 17.32
CA GLY A 113 7.92 13.37 16.70
C GLY A 113 8.85 13.18 15.50
N ASN A 114 8.94 11.95 15.01
CA ASN A 114 9.61 11.67 13.74
C ASN A 114 8.79 12.31 12.60
N ALA A 115 9.47 12.92 11.63
CA ALA A 115 8.85 13.45 10.41
C ALA A 115 7.97 12.41 9.70
N PHE A 116 8.38 11.14 9.72
CA PHE A 116 7.61 10.04 9.14
C PHE A 116 6.26 9.83 9.83
N ASP A 117 6.22 9.86 11.17
CA ASP A 117 4.99 9.64 11.94
C ASP A 117 4.02 10.81 11.76
N ILE A 118 4.57 12.03 11.71
CA ILE A 118 3.82 13.26 11.47
C ILE A 118 3.18 13.23 10.08
N LEU A 119 3.96 12.87 9.05
CA LEU A 119 3.46 12.78 7.67
C LEU A 119 2.46 11.63 7.49
N SER A 120 2.75 10.46 8.06
CA SER A 120 1.84 9.31 8.04
C SER A 120 0.50 9.66 8.70
N SER A 121 0.55 10.37 9.82
CA SER A 121 -0.65 10.84 10.51
C SER A 121 -1.50 11.77 9.64
N PHE A 122 -0.84 12.70 8.94
CA PHE A 122 -1.52 13.58 7.98
C PHE A 122 -2.16 12.79 6.83
N CYS A 123 -1.45 11.85 6.21
CA CYS A 123 -1.98 11.04 5.13
C CYS A 123 -3.20 10.22 5.59
N SER A 124 -3.13 9.58 6.76
CA SER A 124 -4.24 8.85 7.34
C SER A 124 -5.44 9.74 7.65
N ALA A 125 -5.20 10.93 8.21
CA ALA A 125 -6.26 11.91 8.48
C ALA A 125 -6.94 12.40 7.19
N ALA A 126 -6.15 12.74 6.16
CA ALA A 126 -6.65 13.20 4.88
C ALA A 126 -7.49 12.12 4.18
N ILE A 127 -7.02 10.87 4.15
CA ILE A 127 -7.79 9.73 3.62
C ILE A 127 -9.05 9.50 4.46
N GLY A 128 -8.92 9.53 5.78
CA GLY A 128 -10.01 9.38 6.75
C GLY A 128 -11.15 10.37 6.48
N ALA A 129 -10.81 11.64 6.33
CA ALA A 129 -11.76 12.71 6.08
C ALA A 129 -12.34 12.66 4.65
N SER A 130 -11.50 12.46 3.63
CA SER A 130 -11.92 12.51 2.22
C SER A 130 -12.73 11.29 1.77
N VAL A 131 -12.39 10.10 2.24
CA VAL A 131 -13.04 8.84 1.81
C VAL A 131 -14.22 8.49 2.70
N PHE A 132 -14.08 8.65 4.03
CA PHE A 132 -15.11 8.24 4.99
C PHE A 132 -15.96 9.40 5.51
N GLY A 133 -15.67 10.65 5.13
CA GLY A 133 -16.44 11.82 5.57
C GLY A 133 -16.29 12.09 7.07
N ILE A 134 -15.22 11.61 7.71
CA ILE A 134 -14.99 11.82 9.14
C ILE A 134 -14.52 13.26 9.34
N HIS A 135 -15.46 14.14 9.69
CA HIS A 135 -15.18 15.55 9.97
C HIS A 135 -14.98 15.77 11.47
N THR A 136 -13.73 16.03 11.86
CA THR A 136 -13.38 16.49 13.22
C THR A 136 -13.01 17.97 13.21
N LYS A 137 -12.89 18.57 14.41
CA LYS A 137 -12.50 19.98 14.58
C LYS A 137 -11.09 20.27 14.04
N SER A 138 -10.21 19.27 14.09
CA SER A 138 -8.89 19.28 13.45
C SER A 138 -8.64 17.91 12.83
N ALA A 139 -8.17 17.85 11.59
CA ALA A 139 -7.86 16.58 10.91
C ALA A 139 -6.88 15.70 11.72
N MET A 140 -6.01 16.32 12.52
CA MET A 140 -5.01 15.66 13.37
C MET A 140 -5.57 15.08 14.67
N ASP A 141 -6.83 15.36 14.99
CA ASP A 141 -7.56 14.83 16.14
C ASP A 141 -8.82 14.12 15.64
N SER A 142 -8.62 12.93 15.06
CA SER A 142 -9.72 12.11 14.55
C SER A 142 -9.76 10.72 15.19
N PRO A 143 -10.96 10.17 15.48
CA PRO A 143 -11.10 8.79 15.97
C PRO A 143 -10.46 7.76 15.03
N PHE A 144 -10.46 8.05 13.72
CA PHE A 144 -9.80 7.22 12.71
C PHE A 144 -8.29 7.16 12.92
N LEU A 145 -7.66 8.32 13.16
CA LEU A 145 -6.22 8.40 13.44
C LEU A 145 -5.85 7.65 14.72
N GLU A 146 -6.67 7.78 15.76
CA GLU A 146 -6.46 7.07 17.02
C GLU A 146 -6.54 5.55 16.82
N MET A 147 -7.54 5.06 16.08
CA MET A 147 -7.65 3.65 15.74
C MET A 147 -6.48 3.18 14.88
N ALA A 148 -6.08 3.94 13.85
CA ALA A 148 -4.94 3.61 12.99
C ALA A 148 -3.62 3.50 13.77
N ARG A 149 -3.39 4.41 14.72
CA ARG A 149 -2.22 4.36 15.62
C ARG A 149 -2.26 3.15 16.55
N LYS A 150 -3.42 2.83 17.13
CA LYS A 150 -3.58 1.65 17.99
C LYS A 150 -3.33 0.35 17.20
N SER A 151 -3.85 0.25 15.98
CA SER A 151 -3.59 -0.90 15.11
C SER A 151 -2.10 -1.01 14.74
N SER A 152 -1.45 0.12 14.44
CA SER A 152 -0.02 0.13 14.08
C SER A 152 0.89 -0.23 15.27
N GLY A 153 0.57 0.26 16.47
CA GLY A 153 1.29 -0.12 17.70
C GLY A 153 1.04 -1.56 18.15
N ALA A 154 -0.16 -2.10 17.91
CA ALA A 154 -0.46 -3.51 18.16
C ALA A 154 0.31 -4.45 17.22
N ILE A 155 0.60 -4.01 15.98
CA ILE A 155 1.43 -4.79 15.04
C ILE A 155 2.86 -4.91 15.57
N SER A 156 3.47 -3.84 16.10
CA SER A 156 4.80 -3.91 16.70
C SER A 156 4.88 -4.80 17.95
N ASP A 157 3.83 -4.81 18.77
CA ASP A 157 3.76 -5.70 19.96
C ASP A 157 3.52 -7.16 19.59
N THR A 158 2.88 -7.43 18.45
CA THR A 158 2.58 -8.79 17.98
C THR A 158 3.79 -9.42 17.30
N GLU A 159 4.58 -8.65 16.54
CA GLU A 159 5.86 -9.12 15.98
C GLU A 159 6.89 -9.47 17.08
N PHE A 160 6.86 -8.74 18.21
CA PHE A 160 7.74 -9.04 19.35
C PHE A 160 7.32 -10.31 20.11
N LYS A 161 6.03 -10.63 20.17
CA LYS A 161 5.53 -11.87 20.80
C LYS A 161 5.61 -13.10 19.89
N ALA A 162 5.56 -12.91 18.56
CA ALA A 162 5.70 -14.02 17.61
C ALA A 162 7.14 -14.49 17.44
N SER A 163 8.15 -13.65 17.75
CA SER A 163 9.57 -14.04 17.75
C SER A 163 10.02 -14.79 19.03
N TYR A 164 9.16 -14.91 20.04
CA TYR A 164 9.38 -15.69 21.25
C TYR A 164 8.30 -16.75 21.43
N LYS A 165 8.22 -17.71 20.49
CA LYS A 165 7.63 -19.03 20.74
C LYS A 165 8.22 -20.07 19.81
#